data_AF-A0A2N9MZH6-F1
#
_entry.id   AF-A0A2N9MZH6-F1
#
_cell.length_a   1.000
_cell.length_b   1.000
_cell.length_c   1.000
_cell.angle_alpha   90.00
_cell.angle_beta   90.00
_cell.angle_gamma   90.00
#
_symmetry.space_group_name_H-M   'P 1'
#
loop_
_entity.id
_entity.type
_entity.pdbx_description
1 polymer ?
#
loop_
_entity_poly.entity_id
_entity_poly.type
_entity_poly.pdbx_seq_one_letter_code
_entity_poly.pdbx_strand_id
1 'polypeptide(L)'
;MKRLTLLLVPATLFAGQVRYARLGDFDGPVEVQLHAADAWMPAERNLPLPESAWVRTGAGGRVEIELDDGSVFRLGAESQGELSDYSQLSTGQRVTLVSLDHGVAYFTGRPQGKDAVTLAAPGMQVIFLRGARIRLEAEASSTRLSVLEGTVRFSSPTAEIDLIQGQYTRVEPDNPTRFVLDRGITPMELDRWSTDRDKALAVPVSAAHVVEHYGLADLDAAGQWIDTDLYGPVWQPKAAPGWVPFQNGHWRWYDALGYTWVSSDAWGWLPYHYGRWTRASELGWIWAPSVSQIFKPGEVYWMRGARIAGWGPLAPGEKWDPATQPQEFLNDYRLKAGRLGLRLKVA
;
A
#
# COMPACT_ATOMS: atom_id res chain seq x y z
N MET A 1 -48.64 24.10 22.44
CA MET A 1 -47.61 23.68 21.47
C MET A 1 -46.34 23.29 22.25
N LYS A 2 -46.08 21.99 22.41
CA LYS A 2 -44.90 21.48 23.14
C LYS A 2 -43.68 21.53 22.21
N ARG A 3 -42.61 22.22 22.63
CA ARG A 3 -41.33 22.24 21.92
C ARG A 3 -40.59 20.93 22.23
N LEU A 4 -40.45 20.06 21.23
CA LEU A 4 -39.53 18.92 21.28
C LEU A 4 -38.13 19.47 21.00
N THR A 5 -37.24 19.41 21.98
CA THR A 5 -35.81 19.64 21.79
C THR A 5 -35.20 18.32 21.32
N LEU A 6 -34.85 18.22 20.04
CA LEU A 6 -34.04 17.11 19.52
C LEU A 6 -32.62 17.24 20.12
N LEU A 7 -32.26 16.33 21.02
CA LEU A 7 -30.87 16.10 21.39
C LEU A 7 -30.22 15.33 20.23
N LEU A 8 -29.39 16.01 19.43
CA LEU A 8 -28.41 15.32 18.59
C LEU A 8 -27.39 14.66 19.54
N VAL A 9 -27.52 13.35 19.71
CA VAL A 9 -26.42 12.53 20.19
C VAL A 9 -25.42 12.45 19.04
N PRO A 10 -24.16 12.90 19.19
CA PRO A 10 -23.15 12.60 18.19
C PRO A 10 -22.99 11.08 18.17
N ALA A 11 -23.42 10.45 17.08
CA ALA A 11 -23.00 9.10 16.78
C ALA A 11 -21.49 9.18 16.56
N THR A 12 -20.71 8.80 17.58
CA THR A 12 -19.33 8.41 17.38
C THR A 12 -19.36 7.21 16.44
N LEU A 13 -19.22 7.47 15.14
CA LEU A 13 -18.79 6.46 14.18
C LEU A 13 -17.48 5.93 14.75
N PHE A 14 -17.50 4.71 15.28
CA PHE A 14 -16.28 3.96 15.50
C PHE A 14 -15.68 3.78 14.12
N ALA A 15 -14.75 4.67 13.74
CA ALA A 15 -14.01 4.53 12.51
C ALA A 15 -13.36 3.15 12.56
N GLY A 16 -13.64 2.31 11.56
CA GLY A 16 -12.89 1.08 11.36
C GLY A 16 -11.40 1.40 11.22
N GLN A 17 -10.55 0.39 11.32
CA GLN A 17 -9.12 0.59 11.15
C GLN A 17 -8.86 1.22 9.78
N VAL A 18 -8.13 2.35 9.76
CA VAL A 18 -7.79 3.03 8.52
C VAL A 18 -6.84 2.12 7.72
N ARG A 19 -7.15 1.95 6.44
CA ARG A 19 -6.36 1.13 5.52
C ARG A 19 -5.48 2.05 4.68
N TYR A 20 -4.28 1.58 4.36
CA TYR A 20 -3.36 2.28 3.47
C TYR A 20 -2.90 1.33 2.38
N ALA A 21 -2.96 1.76 1.13
CA ALA A 21 -2.31 1.06 0.04
C ALA A 21 -0.86 1.52 -0.04
N ARG A 22 -0.01 0.68 -0.65
CA ARG A 22 1.40 0.98 -0.84
C ARG A 22 1.65 1.39 -2.28
N LEU A 23 2.29 2.54 -2.49
CA LEU A 23 2.94 2.82 -3.78
C LEU A 23 4.20 1.96 -3.91
N GLY A 24 4.13 0.96 -4.79
CA GLY A 24 5.15 -0.05 -5.02
C GLY A 24 6.14 0.32 -6.12
N ASP A 25 6.29 -0.57 -7.10
CA ASP A 25 7.18 -0.34 -8.24
C ASP A 25 6.62 0.71 -9.21
N PHE A 26 7.46 1.64 -9.65
CA PHE A 26 7.07 2.62 -10.65
C PHE A 26 8.27 3.05 -11.48
N ASP A 27 7.98 3.55 -12.69
CA ASP A 27 8.97 4.05 -13.64
C ASP A 27 8.35 5.14 -14.51
N GLY A 28 9.17 6.08 -14.98
CA GLY A 28 8.71 7.25 -15.72
C GLY A 28 7.93 8.28 -14.87
N PRO A 29 7.21 9.21 -15.52
CA PRO A 29 6.45 10.26 -14.83
C PRO A 29 5.23 9.67 -14.12
N VAL A 30 5.25 9.72 -12.79
CA VAL A 30 4.14 9.30 -11.92
C VAL A 30 3.94 10.36 -10.86
N GLU A 31 2.70 10.78 -10.65
CA GLU A 31 2.31 11.76 -9.65
C GLU A 31 1.14 11.25 -8.81
N VAL A 32 1.08 11.72 -7.57
CA VAL A 32 0.09 11.35 -6.56
C VAL A 32 -0.53 12.61 -5.98
N GLN A 33 -1.81 12.55 -5.66
CA GLN A 33 -2.52 13.54 -4.87
C GLN A 33 -3.21 12.80 -3.72
N LEU A 34 -2.78 13.04 -2.47
CA LEU A 34 -3.24 12.29 -1.30
C LEU A 34 -4.64 12.72 -0.83
N HIS A 35 -4.95 14.01 -0.99
CA HIS A 35 -6.27 14.58 -0.77
C HIS A 35 -6.66 15.49 -1.93
N ALA A 36 -7.94 15.60 -2.27
CA ALA A 36 -8.41 16.39 -3.41
C ALA A 36 -7.98 17.88 -3.38
N ALA A 37 -7.69 18.44 -2.20
CA ALA A 37 -7.21 19.80 -2.03
C ALA A 37 -5.68 19.95 -2.15
N ASP A 38 -4.93 18.85 -2.13
CA ASP A 38 -3.48 18.87 -2.22
C ASP A 38 -3.01 19.17 -3.65
N ALA A 39 -1.79 19.69 -3.78
CA ALA A 39 -1.13 19.68 -5.07
C ALA A 39 -0.69 18.25 -5.44
N TRP A 40 -0.70 17.95 -6.74
CA TRP A 40 -0.02 16.77 -7.27
C TRP A 40 1.47 16.82 -6.92
N MET A 41 2.02 15.69 -6.51
CA MET A 41 3.44 15.54 -6.18
C MET A 41 4.03 14.32 -6.88
N PRO A 42 5.35 14.30 -7.14
CA PRO A 42 6.00 13.11 -7.67
C PRO A 42 5.76 11.87 -6.79
N ALA A 43 5.61 10.71 -7.42
CA ALA A 43 5.49 9.44 -6.70
C ALA A 43 6.74 9.12 -5.89
N GLU A 44 6.52 8.54 -4.71
CA GLU A 44 7.58 8.09 -3.82
C GLU A 44 7.34 6.63 -3.49
N ARG A 45 8.41 5.81 -3.53
CA ARG A 45 8.30 4.40 -3.17
C ARG A 45 7.89 4.28 -1.70
N ASN A 46 7.06 3.29 -1.39
CA ASN A 46 6.48 3.05 -0.07
C ASN A 46 5.58 4.17 0.44
N LEU A 47 5.15 5.12 -0.40
CA LEU A 47 4.22 6.16 0.02
C LEU A 47 2.89 5.51 0.45
N PRO A 48 2.43 5.69 1.70
CA PRO A 48 1.09 5.28 2.11
C PRO A 48 0.04 6.10 1.35
N LEU A 49 -0.82 5.41 0.61
CA LEU A 49 -1.94 5.99 -0.11
C LEU A 49 -3.23 5.77 0.71
N PRO A 50 -3.87 6.83 1.23
CA PRO A 50 -5.15 6.73 1.91
C PRO A 50 -6.31 6.54 0.92
N GLU A 51 -7.50 6.31 1.46
CA GLU A 51 -8.76 6.46 0.72
C GLU A 51 -8.84 7.85 0.03
N SER A 52 -9.45 7.88 -1.15
CA SER A 52 -9.56 9.05 -2.04
C SER A 52 -8.23 9.56 -2.60
N ALA A 53 -7.12 8.82 -2.44
CA ALA A 53 -5.87 9.18 -3.09
C ALA A 53 -5.97 8.93 -4.61
N TRP A 54 -5.49 9.92 -5.38
CA TRP A 54 -5.38 9.86 -6.82
C TRP A 54 -3.95 9.58 -7.26
N VAL A 55 -3.80 8.80 -8.31
CA VAL A 55 -2.52 8.50 -8.94
C VAL A 55 -2.67 8.69 -10.45
N ARG A 56 -1.70 9.38 -11.06
CA ARG A 56 -1.64 9.57 -12.51
C ARG A 56 -0.26 9.26 -13.06
N THR A 57 -0.22 8.84 -14.30
CA THR A 57 0.99 8.56 -15.07
C THR A 57 1.03 9.42 -16.32
N GLY A 58 2.20 9.92 -16.68
CA GLY A 58 2.42 10.57 -17.98
C GLY A 58 2.89 9.59 -19.05
N ALA A 59 3.38 10.13 -20.16
CA ALA A 59 3.95 9.37 -21.26
C ALA A 59 5.07 8.43 -20.79
N GLY A 60 4.94 7.14 -21.11
CA GLY A 60 5.88 6.09 -20.71
C GLY A 60 5.88 5.76 -19.21
N GLY A 61 5.02 6.41 -18.41
CA GLY A 61 4.89 6.16 -16.98
C GLY A 61 4.17 4.83 -16.70
N ARG A 62 4.55 4.18 -15.59
CA ARG A 62 3.82 3.03 -15.03
C ARG A 62 3.99 3.00 -13.53
N VAL A 63 2.98 2.49 -12.83
CA VAL A 63 2.99 2.37 -11.37
C VAL A 63 2.21 1.14 -10.91
N GLU A 64 2.74 0.49 -9.89
CA GLU A 64 2.11 -0.58 -9.12
C GLU A 64 1.71 -0.05 -7.74
N ILE A 65 0.46 -0.33 -7.38
CA ILE A 65 -0.13 -0.02 -6.08
C ILE A 65 -0.57 -1.35 -5.48
N GLU A 66 0.01 -1.72 -4.34
CA GLU A 66 -0.35 -2.93 -3.61
C GLU A 66 -1.34 -2.60 -2.48
N LEU A 67 -2.39 -3.40 -2.36
CA LEU A 67 -3.45 -3.22 -1.38
C LEU A 67 -3.28 -4.23 -0.23
N ASP A 68 -3.79 -3.89 0.95
CA ASP A 68 -3.64 -4.67 2.19
C ASP A 68 -4.36 -6.03 2.13
N ASP A 69 -5.30 -6.19 1.19
CA ASP A 69 -6.00 -7.44 0.90
C ASP A 69 -5.23 -8.37 -0.06
N GLY A 70 -4.06 -7.93 -0.54
CA GLY A 70 -3.23 -8.65 -1.50
C GLY A 70 -3.64 -8.41 -2.96
N SER A 71 -4.66 -7.58 -3.20
CA SER A 71 -4.97 -7.08 -4.53
C SER A 71 -3.90 -6.11 -5.01
N VAL A 72 -3.77 -5.96 -6.32
CA VAL A 72 -2.78 -5.08 -6.93
C VAL A 72 -3.42 -4.28 -8.05
N PHE A 73 -3.29 -2.97 -7.98
CA PHE A 73 -3.74 -2.04 -9.02
C PHE A 73 -2.52 -1.47 -9.75
N ARG A 74 -2.49 -1.59 -11.07
CA ARG A 74 -1.38 -1.10 -11.89
C ARG A 74 -1.89 -0.16 -12.97
N LEU A 75 -1.23 0.97 -13.14
CA LEU A 75 -1.52 1.93 -14.19
C LEU A 75 -0.42 1.91 -15.25
N GLY A 76 -0.82 1.96 -16.52
CA GLY A 76 0.04 2.16 -17.67
C GLY A 76 0.32 3.62 -17.94
N ALA A 77 0.84 3.95 -19.13
CA ALA A 77 1.09 5.34 -19.53
C ALA A 77 -0.23 6.11 -19.71
N GLU A 78 -0.19 7.44 -19.52
CA GLU A 78 -1.33 8.35 -19.74
C GLU A 78 -2.62 7.84 -19.06
N SER A 79 -2.49 7.45 -17.80
CA SER A 79 -3.56 6.81 -17.04
C SER A 79 -3.78 7.52 -15.72
N GLN A 80 -5.02 7.56 -15.26
CA GLN A 80 -5.38 8.15 -13.98
C GLN A 80 -6.38 7.25 -13.24
N GLY A 81 -6.08 6.97 -11.98
CA GLY A 81 -6.94 6.16 -11.12
C GLY A 81 -6.98 6.66 -9.68
N GLU A 82 -7.91 6.09 -8.92
CA GLU A 82 -8.25 6.51 -7.57
C GLU A 82 -8.52 5.30 -6.66
N LEU A 83 -8.14 5.41 -5.39
CA LEU A 83 -8.62 4.55 -4.30
C LEU A 83 -9.97 5.06 -3.77
N SER A 84 -11.04 4.90 -4.55
CA SER A 84 -12.33 5.60 -4.32
C SER A 84 -13.07 5.21 -3.03
N ASP A 85 -13.08 3.93 -2.64
CA ASP A 85 -13.53 3.49 -1.31
C ASP A 85 -12.53 2.44 -0.80
N TYR A 86 -11.86 2.74 0.29
CA TYR A 86 -10.83 1.88 0.85
C TYR A 86 -11.01 1.73 2.35
N SER A 87 -12.24 1.44 2.73
CA SER A 87 -12.68 1.42 4.12
C SER A 87 -12.65 0.02 4.74
N GLN A 88 -12.76 -0.02 6.07
CA GLN A 88 -13.10 -1.22 6.83
C GLN A 88 -14.35 -0.96 7.66
N LEU A 89 -15.37 -1.80 7.50
CA LEU A 89 -16.60 -1.69 8.28
C LEU A 89 -16.38 -2.17 9.71
N SER A 90 -17.27 -1.79 10.63
CA SER A 90 -17.24 -2.25 12.03
C SER A 90 -17.37 -3.76 12.19
N THR A 91 -17.91 -4.45 11.18
CA THR A 91 -17.95 -5.91 11.12
C THR A 91 -16.57 -6.52 10.86
N GLY A 92 -15.56 -5.71 10.50
CA GLY A 92 -14.24 -6.13 10.03
C GLY A 92 -14.18 -6.43 8.53
N GLN A 93 -15.30 -6.31 7.80
CA GLN A 93 -15.32 -6.45 6.34
C GLN A 93 -14.55 -5.31 5.69
N ARG A 94 -13.60 -5.63 4.80
CA ARG A 94 -12.93 -4.63 3.98
C ARG A 94 -13.73 -4.36 2.71
N VAL A 95 -13.84 -3.09 2.36
CA VAL A 95 -14.46 -2.63 1.10
C VAL A 95 -13.37 -1.97 0.27
N THR A 96 -13.09 -2.54 -0.88
CA THR A 96 -12.09 -2.04 -1.83
C THR A 96 -12.82 -1.68 -3.12
N LEU A 97 -12.95 -0.38 -3.39
CA LEU A 97 -13.32 0.20 -4.67
C LEU A 97 -12.15 1.01 -5.18
N VAL A 98 -11.57 0.56 -6.28
CA VAL A 98 -10.63 1.33 -7.07
C VAL A 98 -11.31 1.80 -8.34
N SER A 99 -10.91 2.94 -8.87
CA SER A 99 -11.48 3.48 -10.10
C SER A 99 -10.40 3.82 -11.11
N LEU A 100 -10.66 3.53 -12.38
CA LEU A 100 -9.91 4.04 -13.52
C LEU A 100 -10.74 5.17 -14.15
N ASP A 101 -10.20 6.37 -14.24
CA ASP A 101 -10.83 7.50 -14.94
C ASP A 101 -10.60 7.39 -16.45
N HIS A 102 -9.33 7.27 -16.86
CA HIS A 102 -8.91 7.06 -18.24
C HIS A 102 -7.57 6.32 -18.31
N GLY A 103 -7.23 5.83 -19.50
CA GLY A 103 -5.97 5.17 -19.80
C GLY A 103 -6.05 3.65 -19.70
N VAL A 104 -4.96 3.01 -19.29
CA VAL A 104 -4.84 1.55 -19.23
C VAL A 104 -4.51 1.13 -17.81
N ALA A 105 -5.28 0.19 -17.27
CA ALA A 105 -5.01 -0.38 -15.97
C ALA A 105 -5.08 -1.91 -15.96
N TYR A 106 -4.33 -2.51 -15.03
CA TYR A 106 -4.47 -3.91 -14.67
C TYR A 106 -4.91 -3.97 -13.23
N PHE A 107 -5.76 -4.95 -12.93
CA PHE A 107 -6.13 -5.23 -11.55
C PHE A 107 -6.12 -6.73 -11.31
N THR A 108 -5.35 -7.12 -10.30
CA THR A 108 -5.36 -8.46 -9.73
C THR A 108 -6.19 -8.38 -8.46
N GLY A 109 -7.45 -8.80 -8.52
CA GLY A 109 -8.36 -8.74 -7.38
C GLY A 109 -8.34 -10.04 -6.58
N ARG A 110 -8.20 -9.93 -5.26
CA ARG A 110 -8.10 -11.08 -4.34
C ARG A 110 -9.03 -10.92 -3.12
N PRO A 111 -10.36 -10.94 -3.31
CA PRO A 111 -11.30 -10.86 -2.20
C PRO A 111 -11.06 -12.01 -1.21
N GLN A 112 -11.00 -11.68 0.08
CA GLN A 112 -10.81 -12.66 1.16
C GLN A 112 -12.07 -12.77 2.02
N GLY A 113 -12.58 -13.99 2.22
CA GLY A 113 -13.72 -14.24 3.09
C GLY A 113 -14.95 -13.41 2.73
N LYS A 114 -15.21 -12.35 3.50
CA LYS A 114 -16.35 -11.44 3.32
C LYS A 114 -15.99 -10.13 2.62
N ASP A 115 -14.73 -9.91 2.28
CA ASP A 115 -14.27 -8.65 1.69
C ASP A 115 -14.93 -8.41 0.33
N ALA A 116 -15.27 -7.16 0.06
CA ALA A 116 -15.83 -6.72 -1.21
C ALA A 116 -14.73 -6.03 -2.02
N VAL A 117 -14.50 -6.50 -3.24
CA VAL A 117 -13.48 -5.94 -4.14
C VAL A 117 -14.10 -5.62 -5.48
N THR A 118 -14.06 -4.35 -5.86
CA THR A 118 -14.66 -3.80 -7.07
C THR A 118 -13.67 -2.86 -7.76
N LEU A 119 -13.67 -2.88 -9.09
CA LEU A 119 -13.01 -1.88 -9.92
C LEU A 119 -14.06 -1.16 -10.76
N ALA A 120 -14.09 0.16 -10.72
CA ALA A 120 -14.98 0.99 -11.55
C ALA A 120 -14.22 1.64 -12.71
N ALA A 121 -14.94 1.89 -13.79
CA ALA A 121 -14.47 2.64 -14.94
C ALA A 121 -15.67 3.27 -15.68
N PRO A 122 -15.47 4.21 -16.61
CA PRO A 122 -16.58 4.85 -17.32
C PRO A 122 -17.52 3.81 -17.95
N GLY A 123 -18.80 3.85 -17.56
CA GLY A 123 -19.85 2.98 -18.07
C GLY A 123 -19.91 1.56 -17.47
N MET A 124 -19.04 1.18 -16.52
CA MET A 124 -19.08 -0.16 -15.92
C MET A 124 -18.51 -0.27 -14.50
N GLN A 125 -18.88 -1.36 -13.82
CA GLN A 125 -18.21 -1.87 -12.64
C GLN A 125 -17.80 -3.33 -12.85
N VAL A 126 -16.72 -3.72 -12.19
CA VAL A 126 -16.17 -5.07 -12.24
C VAL A 126 -16.05 -5.58 -10.81
N ILE A 127 -16.84 -6.59 -10.49
CA ILE A 127 -16.93 -7.16 -9.15
C ILE A 127 -16.13 -8.47 -9.13
N PHE A 128 -15.22 -8.57 -8.16
CA PHE A 128 -14.39 -9.74 -7.94
C PHE A 128 -15.05 -10.63 -6.90
N LEU A 129 -15.53 -11.81 -7.33
CA LEU A 129 -16.09 -12.82 -6.42
C LEU A 129 -15.03 -13.82 -5.94
N ARG A 130 -13.93 -13.94 -6.69
CA ARG A 130 -12.77 -14.81 -6.47
C ARG A 130 -11.52 -14.13 -7.04
N GLY A 131 -10.36 -14.74 -6.84
CA GLY A 131 -9.12 -14.34 -7.49
C GLY A 131 -9.27 -14.25 -9.01
N ALA A 132 -9.00 -13.08 -9.59
CA ALA A 132 -9.03 -12.85 -11.04
C ALA A 132 -8.06 -11.74 -11.45
N ARG A 133 -7.68 -11.74 -12.73
CA ARG A 133 -6.81 -10.73 -13.34
C ARG A 133 -7.48 -10.15 -14.56
N ILE A 134 -7.53 -8.83 -14.64
CA ILE A 134 -8.17 -8.11 -15.73
C ILE A 134 -7.28 -6.99 -16.25
N ARG A 135 -7.59 -6.55 -17.47
CA ARG A 135 -7.10 -5.30 -18.06
C ARG A 135 -8.29 -4.42 -18.40
N LEU A 136 -8.20 -3.15 -18.04
CA LEU A 136 -9.11 -2.09 -18.47
C LEU A 136 -8.40 -1.14 -19.44
N GLU A 137 -9.10 -0.73 -20.48
CA GLU A 137 -8.70 0.33 -21.41
C GLU A 137 -9.86 1.32 -21.46
N ALA A 138 -9.71 2.48 -20.82
CA ALA A 138 -10.71 3.54 -20.75
C ALA A 138 -10.30 4.70 -21.67
N GLU A 139 -10.97 4.81 -22.81
CA GLU A 139 -10.82 5.88 -23.78
C GLU A 139 -12.01 6.85 -23.68
N ALA A 140 -11.92 8.01 -24.32
CA ALA A 140 -12.96 9.05 -24.25
C ALA A 140 -14.37 8.54 -24.65
N SER A 141 -14.47 7.64 -25.64
CA SER A 141 -15.75 7.15 -26.16
C SER A 141 -16.04 5.69 -25.83
N SER A 142 -15.08 4.95 -25.25
CA SER A 142 -15.29 3.53 -24.98
C SER A 142 -14.42 3.03 -23.84
N THR A 143 -14.98 2.11 -23.06
CA THR A 143 -14.24 1.39 -22.02
C THR A 143 -14.27 -0.09 -22.37
N ARG A 144 -13.09 -0.72 -22.44
CA ARG A 144 -12.93 -2.16 -22.66
C ARG A 144 -12.47 -2.83 -21.36
N LEU A 145 -13.13 -3.92 -21.00
CA LEU A 145 -12.71 -4.84 -19.95
C LEU A 145 -12.31 -6.18 -20.58
N SER A 146 -11.07 -6.60 -20.35
CA SER A 146 -10.51 -7.88 -20.80
C SER A 146 -10.18 -8.77 -19.60
N VAL A 147 -10.71 -9.99 -19.57
CA VAL A 147 -10.44 -10.96 -18.48
C VAL A 147 -9.24 -11.82 -18.85
N LEU A 148 -8.10 -11.55 -18.23
CA LEU A 148 -6.84 -12.25 -18.51
C LEU A 148 -6.78 -13.62 -17.80
N GLU A 149 -7.34 -13.71 -16.61
CA GLU A 149 -7.37 -14.92 -15.79
C GLU A 149 -8.58 -14.90 -14.83
N GLY A 150 -9.19 -16.07 -14.63
CA GLY A 150 -10.31 -16.25 -13.71
C GLY A 150 -11.66 -15.78 -14.27
N THR A 151 -12.55 -15.38 -13.37
CA THR A 151 -13.91 -14.92 -13.67
C THR A 151 -14.21 -13.68 -12.86
N VAL A 152 -14.80 -12.68 -13.52
CA VAL A 152 -15.30 -11.46 -12.87
C VAL A 152 -16.76 -11.24 -13.23
N ARG A 153 -17.48 -10.54 -12.37
CA ARG A 153 -18.82 -10.08 -12.69
C ARG A 153 -18.75 -8.66 -13.24
N PHE A 154 -19.12 -8.51 -14.50
CA PHE A 154 -19.31 -7.22 -15.11
C PHE A 154 -20.71 -6.70 -14.81
N SER A 155 -20.82 -5.43 -14.45
CA SER A 155 -22.08 -4.73 -14.25
C SER A 155 -22.07 -3.40 -15.00
N SER A 156 -23.18 -3.09 -15.65
CA SER A 156 -23.46 -1.84 -16.36
C SER A 156 -24.94 -1.49 -16.13
N PRO A 157 -25.41 -0.29 -16.52
CA PRO A 157 -26.82 0.07 -16.35
C PRO A 157 -27.82 -0.87 -17.02
N THR A 158 -27.39 -1.67 -18.01
CA THR A 158 -28.28 -2.51 -18.82
C THR A 158 -28.01 -4.01 -18.72
N ALA A 159 -26.86 -4.41 -18.18
CA ALA A 159 -26.47 -5.81 -18.09
C ALA A 159 -25.57 -6.09 -16.88
N GLU A 160 -25.81 -7.24 -16.25
CA GLU A 160 -24.94 -7.85 -15.25
C GLU A 160 -24.65 -9.29 -15.71
N ILE A 161 -23.38 -9.58 -16.03
CA ILE A 161 -22.97 -10.87 -16.60
C ILE A 161 -21.61 -11.28 -16.08
N ASP A 162 -21.39 -12.59 -15.99
CA ASP A 162 -20.08 -13.15 -15.67
C ASP A 162 -19.22 -13.21 -16.94
N LEU A 163 -18.01 -12.67 -16.86
CA LEU A 163 -16.99 -12.75 -17.89
C LEU A 163 -15.89 -13.71 -17.42
N ILE A 164 -15.55 -14.65 -18.28
CA ILE A 164 -14.50 -15.65 -18.03
C ILE A 164 -13.23 -15.31 -18.81
N GLN A 165 -12.13 -15.94 -18.42
CA GLN A 165 -10.84 -15.83 -19.07
C GLN A 165 -10.92 -15.87 -20.62
N GLY A 166 -10.21 -14.93 -21.26
CA GLY A 166 -10.14 -14.79 -22.71
C GLY A 166 -11.30 -14.03 -23.34
N GLN A 167 -12.33 -13.67 -22.55
CA GLN A 167 -13.40 -12.78 -22.99
C GLN A 167 -13.04 -11.32 -22.74
N TYR A 168 -13.62 -10.45 -23.55
CA TYR A 168 -13.69 -9.02 -23.27
C TYR A 168 -15.10 -8.49 -23.47
N THR A 169 -15.41 -7.39 -22.80
CA THR A 169 -16.56 -6.55 -23.10
C THR A 169 -16.10 -5.14 -23.44
N ARG A 170 -16.86 -4.44 -24.28
CA ARG A 170 -16.69 -3.00 -24.52
C ARG A 170 -18.02 -2.30 -24.34
N VAL A 171 -18.01 -1.20 -23.59
CA VAL A 171 -19.16 -0.31 -23.41
C VAL A 171 -18.85 1.06 -24.00
N GLU A 172 -19.89 1.77 -24.42
CA GLU A 172 -19.83 3.18 -24.76
C GLU A 172 -20.47 3.98 -23.61
N PRO A 173 -19.70 4.74 -22.79
CA PRO A 173 -20.24 5.44 -21.62
C PRO A 173 -21.40 6.38 -21.96
N ASP A 174 -21.34 7.03 -23.12
CA ASP A 174 -22.38 7.94 -23.63
C ASP A 174 -23.61 7.21 -24.19
N ASN A 175 -23.51 5.88 -24.41
CA ASN A 175 -24.61 5.05 -24.87
C ASN A 175 -24.66 3.73 -24.07
N PRO A 176 -25.20 3.74 -22.85
CA PRO A 176 -25.15 2.62 -21.92
C PRO A 176 -25.97 1.39 -22.36
N THR A 177 -26.72 1.49 -23.45
CA THR A 177 -27.44 0.36 -24.06
C THR A 177 -26.57 -0.45 -25.01
N ARG A 178 -25.42 0.10 -25.43
CA ARG A 178 -24.51 -0.53 -26.37
C ARG A 178 -23.34 -1.15 -25.63
N PHE A 179 -23.33 -2.48 -25.59
CA PHE A 179 -22.14 -3.23 -25.20
C PHE A 179 -21.89 -4.37 -26.19
N VAL A 180 -20.62 -4.75 -26.30
CA VAL A 180 -20.17 -5.89 -27.10
C VAL A 180 -19.49 -6.87 -26.17
N LEU A 181 -19.84 -8.15 -26.26
CA LEU A 181 -19.10 -9.24 -25.64
C LEU A 181 -18.49 -10.10 -26.74
N ASP A 182 -17.19 -10.35 -26.64
CA ASP A 182 -16.47 -11.18 -27.60
C ASP A 182 -15.26 -11.87 -26.94
N ARG A 183 -14.43 -12.53 -27.75
CA ARG A 183 -13.20 -13.22 -27.38
C ARG A 183 -12.03 -12.74 -28.22
N GLY A 184 -10.82 -13.03 -27.75
CA GLY A 184 -9.58 -12.69 -28.46
C GLY A 184 -9.00 -11.37 -27.97
N ILE A 185 -8.43 -11.42 -26.78
CA ILE A 185 -7.75 -10.28 -26.16
C ILE A 185 -6.46 -10.00 -26.94
N THR A 186 -6.32 -8.79 -27.46
CA THR A 186 -5.11 -8.36 -28.17
C THR A 186 -3.98 -8.12 -27.15
N PRO A 187 -2.81 -8.76 -27.31
CA PRO A 187 -1.68 -8.52 -26.41
C PRO A 187 -1.15 -7.09 -26.49
N MET A 188 -0.67 -6.58 -25.36
CA MET A 188 -0.01 -5.30 -25.20
C MET A 188 1.35 -5.48 -24.54
N GLU A 189 2.29 -4.56 -24.78
CA GLU A 189 3.61 -4.60 -24.14
C GLU A 189 3.50 -4.61 -22.60
N LEU A 190 2.56 -3.82 -22.06
CA LEU A 190 2.32 -3.70 -20.63
C LEU A 190 1.77 -4.99 -19.99
N ASP A 191 1.19 -5.92 -20.77
CA ASP A 191 0.74 -7.23 -20.28
C ASP A 191 1.93 -8.01 -19.69
N ARG A 192 3.10 -7.90 -20.34
CA ARG A 192 4.32 -8.60 -19.94
C ARG A 192 4.82 -8.09 -18.60
N TRP A 193 4.95 -6.78 -18.45
CA TRP A 193 5.35 -6.18 -17.18
C TRP A 193 4.38 -6.55 -16.05
N SER A 194 3.07 -6.41 -16.27
CA SER A 194 2.06 -6.77 -15.25
C SER A 194 2.15 -8.25 -14.86
N THR A 195 2.35 -9.14 -15.83
CA THR A 195 2.52 -10.58 -15.57
C THR A 195 3.82 -10.90 -14.84
N ASP A 196 4.92 -10.23 -15.17
CA ASP A 196 6.20 -10.44 -14.48
C ASP A 196 6.12 -9.94 -13.03
N ARG A 197 5.40 -8.84 -12.78
CA ARG A 197 5.08 -8.39 -11.42
C ARG A 197 4.18 -9.37 -10.67
N ASP A 198 3.12 -9.88 -11.27
CA ASP A 198 2.24 -10.87 -10.62
C ASP A 198 3.01 -12.16 -10.25
N LYS A 199 3.95 -12.60 -11.10
CA LYS A 199 4.83 -13.74 -10.78
C LYS A 199 5.74 -13.44 -9.58
N ALA A 200 6.31 -12.24 -9.52
CA ALA A 200 7.14 -11.83 -8.39
C ALA A 200 6.35 -11.80 -7.06
N LEU A 201 5.04 -11.52 -7.12
CA LEU A 201 4.14 -11.44 -5.96
C LEU A 201 3.38 -12.75 -5.65
N ALA A 202 3.55 -13.81 -6.43
CA ALA A 202 2.64 -14.97 -6.39
C ALA A 202 2.69 -15.73 -5.06
N VAL A 203 3.88 -16.04 -4.55
CA VAL A 203 4.09 -16.72 -3.26
C VAL A 203 5.48 -16.34 -2.72
N PRO A 204 5.60 -15.23 -1.97
CA PRO A 204 6.87 -14.85 -1.35
C PRO A 204 7.18 -15.77 -0.16
N VAL A 205 8.47 -16.09 0.05
CA VAL A 205 8.96 -16.83 1.23
C VAL A 205 8.54 -16.11 2.51
N SER A 206 8.59 -14.78 2.49
CA SER A 206 8.17 -13.93 3.61
C SER A 206 6.71 -14.14 4.05
N ALA A 207 5.82 -14.69 3.21
CA ALA A 207 4.44 -14.97 3.59
C ALA A 207 4.30 -15.98 4.75
N ALA A 208 5.34 -16.77 5.04
CA ALA A 208 5.36 -17.69 6.19
C ALA A 208 5.65 -16.99 7.53
N HIS A 209 6.13 -15.74 7.50
CA HIS A 209 6.67 -15.04 8.67
C HIS A 209 5.86 -13.83 9.09
N VAL A 210 5.00 -13.30 8.21
CA VAL A 210 4.16 -12.12 8.44
C VAL A 210 2.73 -12.38 7.98
N VAL A 211 1.78 -11.59 8.49
CA VAL A 211 0.35 -11.75 8.20
C VAL A 211 -0.14 -10.82 7.09
N GLU A 212 0.65 -9.80 6.75
CA GLU A 212 0.40 -8.85 5.68
C GLU A 212 0.55 -9.50 4.30
N HIS A 213 -0.18 -8.98 3.30
CA HIS A 213 -0.22 -9.56 1.95
C HIS A 213 0.49 -8.71 0.88
N TYR A 214 1.21 -7.67 1.30
CA TYR A 214 1.84 -6.67 0.43
C TYR A 214 3.27 -6.32 0.87
N GLY A 215 4.12 -5.89 -0.07
CA GLY A 215 5.53 -5.57 0.19
C GLY A 215 6.42 -6.79 0.52
N LEU A 216 5.87 -8.00 0.44
CA LEU A 216 6.56 -9.24 0.80
C LEU A 216 7.69 -9.61 -0.15
N ALA A 217 7.48 -9.45 -1.46
CA ALA A 217 8.48 -9.78 -2.47
C ALA A 217 9.75 -8.94 -2.32
N ASP A 218 9.62 -7.71 -1.82
CA ASP A 218 10.78 -6.84 -1.59
C ASP A 218 11.63 -7.33 -0.41
N LEU A 219 11.02 -7.92 0.62
CA LEU A 219 11.76 -8.56 1.73
C LEU A 219 12.59 -9.74 1.25
N ASP A 220 12.00 -10.59 0.40
CA ASP A 220 12.67 -11.77 -0.15
C ASP A 220 13.85 -11.36 -1.05
N ALA A 221 13.69 -10.29 -1.82
CA ALA A 221 14.73 -9.78 -2.71
C ALA A 221 15.90 -9.13 -1.94
N ALA A 222 15.63 -8.52 -0.79
CA ALA A 222 16.57 -7.62 -0.13
C ALA A 222 17.10 -8.06 1.24
N GLY A 223 16.71 -9.25 1.71
CA GLY A 223 17.13 -9.72 3.03
C GLY A 223 17.09 -11.22 3.18
N GLN A 224 17.01 -11.65 4.44
CA GLN A 224 16.85 -13.05 4.81
C GLN A 224 16.15 -13.16 6.17
N TRP A 225 15.40 -14.25 6.36
CA TRP A 225 14.80 -14.61 7.64
C TRP A 225 15.78 -15.46 8.46
N ILE A 226 15.85 -15.18 9.75
CA ILE A 226 16.72 -15.84 10.72
C ILE A 226 15.90 -16.15 11.97
N ASP A 227 15.93 -17.39 12.43
CA ASP A 227 15.34 -17.75 13.72
C ASP A 227 16.30 -17.39 14.86
N THR A 228 15.77 -16.70 15.86
CA THR A 228 16.50 -16.31 17.07
C THR A 228 15.77 -16.83 18.31
N ASP A 229 16.52 -17.21 19.34
CA ASP A 229 15.92 -17.68 20.59
C ASP A 229 15.08 -16.61 21.28
N LEU A 230 15.46 -15.33 21.14
CA LEU A 230 14.83 -14.22 21.85
C LEU A 230 13.59 -13.67 21.14
N TYR A 231 13.62 -13.57 19.82
CA TYR A 231 12.55 -12.91 19.05
C TYR A 231 11.81 -13.84 18.09
N GLY A 232 12.19 -15.12 18.02
CA GLY A 232 11.71 -16.03 16.98
C GLY A 232 12.21 -15.59 15.60
N PRO A 233 11.38 -15.69 14.54
CA PRO A 233 11.78 -15.31 13.19
C PRO A 233 11.94 -13.79 13.07
N VAL A 234 13.15 -13.36 12.73
CA VAL A 234 13.50 -11.96 12.44
C VAL A 234 14.02 -11.83 11.02
N TRP A 235 13.87 -10.66 10.43
CA TRP A 235 14.39 -10.37 9.11
C TRP A 235 15.63 -9.48 9.19
N GLN A 236 16.67 -9.84 8.44
CA GLN A 236 17.90 -9.09 8.34
C GLN A 236 18.05 -8.51 6.93
N PRO A 237 18.18 -7.18 6.76
CA PRO A 237 18.44 -6.57 5.46
C PRO A 237 19.86 -6.88 4.98
N LYS A 238 20.01 -7.12 3.67
CA LYS A 238 21.30 -7.10 2.97
C LYS A 238 21.70 -5.66 2.67
N ALA A 239 21.97 -4.88 3.71
CA ALA A 239 22.32 -3.47 3.62
C ALA A 239 23.84 -3.23 3.63
N ALA A 240 24.27 -2.08 3.11
CA ALA A 240 25.67 -1.67 3.14
C ALA A 240 26.18 -1.43 4.58
N PRO A 241 27.49 -1.61 4.84
CA PRO A 241 28.07 -1.30 6.14
C PRO A 241 27.73 0.13 6.61
N GLY A 242 27.30 0.27 7.86
CA GLY A 242 26.94 1.56 8.46
C GLY A 242 25.49 2.00 8.22
N TRP A 243 24.70 1.22 7.48
CA TRP A 243 23.26 1.42 7.38
C TRP A 243 22.58 1.30 8.75
N VAL A 244 21.58 2.15 9.00
CA VAL A 244 20.74 2.13 10.21
C VAL A 244 19.26 2.38 9.85
N PRO A 245 18.30 1.82 10.60
CA PRO A 245 16.87 2.06 10.40
C PRO A 245 16.52 3.55 10.51
N PHE A 246 15.47 3.97 9.80
CA PHE A 246 14.95 5.34 9.80
C PHE A 246 15.95 6.40 9.33
N GLN A 247 16.88 6.01 8.45
CA GLN A 247 17.87 6.91 7.85
C GLN A 247 17.53 7.28 6.41
N ASN A 248 17.17 6.29 5.58
CA ASN A 248 16.93 6.45 4.15
C ASN A 248 15.43 6.67 3.88
N GLY A 249 15.02 7.93 3.92
CA GLY A 249 13.62 8.34 3.81
C GLY A 249 13.36 9.67 4.51
N HIS A 250 12.09 9.95 4.77
CA HIS A 250 11.66 11.15 5.47
C HIS A 250 10.35 10.94 6.23
N TRP A 251 10.06 11.82 7.18
CA TRP A 251 8.77 11.86 7.88
C TRP A 251 7.80 12.73 7.10
N ARG A 252 6.60 12.22 6.87
CA ARG A 252 5.49 12.92 6.23
C ARG A 252 4.31 13.01 7.19
N TRP A 253 3.65 14.17 7.22
CA TRP A 253 2.45 14.34 8.04
C TRP A 253 1.22 13.76 7.33
N TYR A 254 0.42 13.00 8.07
CA TYR A 254 -0.90 12.51 7.69
C TYR A 254 -1.88 12.83 8.83
N ASP A 255 -3.05 13.37 8.53
CA ASP A 255 -3.97 13.80 9.60
C ASP A 255 -4.46 12.65 10.50
N ALA A 256 -4.63 11.46 9.94
CA ALA A 256 -5.06 10.28 10.68
C ALA A 256 -3.93 9.56 11.46
N LEU A 257 -2.67 9.81 11.13
CA LEU A 257 -1.51 9.05 11.66
C LEU A 257 -0.46 9.92 12.36
N GLY A 258 -0.46 11.22 12.13
CA GLY A 258 0.65 12.12 12.45
C GLY A 258 1.83 11.92 11.52
N TYR A 259 3.05 12.07 12.05
CA TYR A 259 4.28 11.83 11.28
C TYR A 259 4.46 10.34 10.99
N THR A 260 4.42 10.00 9.70
CA THR A 260 4.62 8.66 9.15
C THR A 260 5.92 8.62 8.35
N TRP A 261 6.73 7.58 8.58
CA TRP A 261 7.98 7.39 7.86
C TRP A 261 7.71 6.89 6.44
N VAL A 262 8.23 7.59 5.44
CA VAL A 262 8.22 7.17 4.03
C VAL A 262 9.65 6.78 3.67
N SER A 263 9.87 5.48 3.52
CA SER A 263 11.20 4.94 3.25
C SER A 263 11.55 4.94 1.78
N SER A 264 12.78 5.31 1.46
CA SER A 264 13.36 5.15 0.12
C SER A 264 14.01 3.78 -0.09
N ASP A 265 14.08 2.93 0.94
CA ASP A 265 14.54 1.54 0.82
C ASP A 265 13.44 0.72 0.13
N ALA A 266 13.78 -0.06 -0.91
CA ALA A 266 12.77 -0.79 -1.70
C ALA A 266 11.87 -1.69 -0.84
N TRP A 267 12.47 -2.33 0.16
CA TRP A 267 11.85 -3.24 1.11
C TRP A 267 11.19 -2.55 2.32
N GLY A 268 11.25 -1.21 2.40
CA GLY A 268 10.96 -0.44 3.60
C GLY A 268 9.52 -0.52 4.13
N TRP A 269 8.56 -1.02 3.35
CA TRP A 269 7.15 -1.05 3.77
C TRP A 269 6.90 -1.79 5.09
N LEU A 270 7.10 -3.11 5.09
CA LEU A 270 6.80 -3.93 6.26
C LEU A 270 7.70 -3.60 7.45
N PRO A 271 9.04 -3.47 7.28
CA PRO A 271 9.93 -3.28 8.42
C PRO A 271 9.77 -1.95 9.15
N TYR A 272 9.21 -0.92 8.51
CA TYR A 272 8.96 0.37 9.17
C TYR A 272 7.54 0.50 9.73
N HIS A 273 6.59 -0.33 9.32
CA HIS A 273 5.17 -0.18 9.70
C HIS A 273 4.57 -1.36 10.47
N TYR A 274 5.22 -2.53 10.48
CA TYR A 274 4.67 -3.78 11.03
C TYR A 274 5.61 -4.50 11.99
N GLY A 275 6.38 -3.76 12.76
CA GLY A 275 7.25 -4.34 13.79
C GLY A 275 8.33 -3.36 14.21
N ARG A 276 9.40 -3.90 14.76
CA ARG A 276 10.41 -3.10 15.46
C ARG A 276 11.82 -3.54 15.16
N TRP A 277 12.75 -2.61 15.31
CA TRP A 277 14.15 -2.81 15.00
C TRP A 277 14.97 -2.95 16.26
N THR A 278 15.89 -3.89 16.27
CA THR A 278 16.91 -3.98 17.32
C THR A 278 18.25 -4.38 16.72
N ARG A 279 19.33 -4.11 17.45
CA ARG A 279 20.69 -4.43 17.04
C ARG A 279 21.20 -5.66 17.78
N ALA A 280 21.39 -6.77 17.07
CA ALA A 280 22.04 -7.97 17.57
C ALA A 280 23.55 -7.92 17.34
N SER A 281 24.35 -8.45 18.28
CA SER A 281 25.81 -8.33 18.30
C SER A 281 26.49 -8.89 17.05
N GLU A 282 26.01 -10.02 16.54
CA GLU A 282 26.60 -10.74 15.39
C GLU A 282 25.86 -10.49 14.07
N LEU A 283 24.60 -10.07 14.14
CA LEU A 283 23.74 -9.86 12.96
C LEU A 283 23.59 -8.37 12.59
N GLY A 284 24.01 -7.44 13.45
CA GLY A 284 23.72 -6.03 13.24
C GLY A 284 22.22 -5.74 13.39
N TRP A 285 21.67 -4.90 12.52
CA TRP A 285 20.25 -4.51 12.59
C TRP A 285 19.34 -5.62 12.07
N ILE A 286 18.35 -5.98 12.88
CA ILE A 286 17.31 -6.96 12.56
C ILE A 286 15.94 -6.36 12.85
N TRP A 287 14.97 -6.71 12.01
CA TRP A 287 13.57 -6.37 12.19
C TRP A 287 12.82 -7.58 12.76
N ALA A 288 12.15 -7.39 13.89
CA ALA A 288 11.22 -8.36 14.44
C ALA A 288 9.78 -7.94 14.11
N PRO A 289 9.03 -8.76 13.35
CA PRO A 289 7.64 -8.49 13.04
C PRO A 289 6.76 -8.39 14.29
N SER A 290 5.72 -7.56 14.20
CA SER A 290 4.64 -7.52 15.18
C SER A 290 3.57 -8.53 14.80
N VAL A 291 2.87 -9.08 15.80
CA VAL A 291 1.65 -9.87 15.58
C VAL A 291 0.42 -9.00 15.26
N SER A 292 0.55 -7.67 15.39
CA SER A 292 -0.52 -6.73 15.11
C SER A 292 -0.58 -6.37 13.62
N GLN A 293 -1.75 -6.51 13.02
CA GLN A 293 -2.06 -6.09 11.65
C GLN A 293 -2.32 -4.57 11.51
N ILE A 294 -2.07 -3.81 12.58
CA ILE A 294 -2.31 -2.37 12.59
C ILE A 294 -1.10 -1.67 12.00
N PHE A 295 -1.31 -0.99 10.87
CA PHE A 295 -0.32 -0.09 10.29
C PHE A 295 0.16 0.93 11.33
N LYS A 296 1.48 1.00 11.54
CA LYS A 296 2.10 2.00 12.42
C LYS A 296 2.81 3.07 11.61
N PRO A 297 2.71 4.36 11.97
CA PRO A 297 3.41 5.45 11.28
C PRO A 297 4.94 5.28 11.24
N GLY A 298 5.50 4.61 12.24
CA GLY A 298 6.93 4.37 12.41
C GLY A 298 7.24 4.32 13.91
N GLU A 299 7.70 3.16 14.40
CA GLU A 299 7.91 2.97 15.83
C GLU A 299 9.29 3.46 16.26
N VAL A 300 9.36 4.77 16.54
CA VAL A 300 10.56 5.46 17.00
C VAL A 300 10.34 6.15 18.34
N TYR A 301 11.42 6.37 19.07
CA TYR A 301 11.46 7.39 20.10
C TYR A 301 11.87 8.73 19.48
N TRP A 302 11.38 9.82 20.07
CA TRP A 302 11.75 11.17 19.67
C TRP A 302 12.70 11.80 20.67
N MET A 303 13.70 12.50 20.16
CA MET A 303 14.62 13.33 20.93
C MET A 303 14.45 14.78 20.51
N ARG A 304 14.41 15.68 21.48
CA ARG A 304 14.35 17.12 21.24
C ARG A 304 15.48 17.83 21.97
N GLY A 305 16.24 18.63 21.23
CA GLY A 305 17.18 19.60 21.77
C GLY A 305 16.74 21.03 21.43
N ALA A 306 17.51 22.03 21.88
CA ALA A 306 17.15 23.45 21.73
C ALA A 306 16.84 23.87 20.27
N ARG A 307 17.40 23.20 19.26
CA ARG A 307 17.18 23.45 17.82
C ARG A 307 17.25 22.20 16.94
N ILE A 308 17.09 21.02 17.53
CA ILE A 308 17.25 19.74 16.83
C ILE A 308 16.11 18.80 17.20
N ALA A 309 15.58 18.11 16.20
CA ALA A 309 14.76 16.92 16.37
C ALA A 309 15.60 15.71 15.96
N GLY A 310 15.55 14.65 16.76
CA GLY A 310 16.15 13.38 16.45
C GLY A 310 15.16 12.26 16.70
N TRP A 311 15.41 11.12 16.09
CA TRP A 311 14.64 9.91 16.30
C TRP A 311 15.56 8.69 16.28
N GLY A 312 15.10 7.59 16.84
CA GLY A 312 15.74 6.30 16.73
C GLY A 312 14.73 5.16 16.87
N PRO A 313 15.06 3.96 16.38
CA PRO A 313 14.15 2.83 16.43
C PRO A 313 13.83 2.45 17.88
N LEU A 314 12.60 2.01 18.12
CA LEU A 314 12.23 1.30 19.35
C LEU A 314 12.47 -0.20 19.17
N ALA A 315 13.06 -0.83 20.18
CA ALA A 315 13.27 -2.28 20.20
C ALA A 315 11.96 -3.05 20.45
N PRO A 316 11.90 -4.33 20.07
CA PRO A 316 10.77 -5.20 20.41
C PRO A 316 10.54 -5.24 21.93
N GLY A 317 9.29 -5.03 22.36
CA GLY A 317 8.91 -5.00 23.78
C GLY A 317 9.25 -3.70 24.53
N GLU A 318 9.98 -2.78 23.89
CA GLU A 318 10.36 -1.53 24.51
C GLU A 318 9.17 -0.58 24.71
N LYS A 319 8.98 -0.08 25.93
CA LYS A 319 8.02 0.99 26.19
C LYS A 319 8.77 2.30 26.23
N TRP A 320 8.29 3.28 25.47
CA TRP A 320 8.84 4.63 25.51
C TRP A 320 7.91 5.55 26.30
N ASP A 321 8.48 6.17 27.33
CA ASP A 321 7.92 7.31 28.03
C ASP A 321 8.87 8.49 27.73
N PRO A 322 8.38 9.67 27.31
CA PRO A 322 9.23 10.84 27.10
C PRO A 322 10.15 11.18 28.30
N ALA A 323 9.82 10.74 29.51
CA ALA A 323 10.65 10.90 30.70
C ALA A 323 11.80 9.87 30.83
N THR A 324 11.78 8.77 30.06
CA THR A 324 12.78 7.69 30.12
C THR A 324 13.57 7.58 28.81
N GLN A 325 14.86 7.25 28.93
CA GLN A 325 15.72 7.06 27.76
C GLN A 325 15.54 5.64 27.19
N PRO A 326 15.33 5.51 25.87
CA PRO A 326 15.13 4.22 25.22
C PRO A 326 16.41 3.34 25.22
N GLN A 327 16.25 2.02 25.20
CA GLN A 327 17.30 1.00 25.20
C GLN A 327 18.25 1.14 23.99
N GLU A 328 17.72 1.35 22.79
CA GLU A 328 18.57 1.52 21.60
C GLU A 328 19.41 2.81 21.69
N PHE A 329 18.89 3.87 22.33
CA PHE A 329 19.68 5.07 22.63
C PHE A 329 20.87 4.74 23.55
N LEU A 330 20.64 3.95 24.60
CA LEU A 330 21.68 3.53 25.54
C LEU A 330 22.73 2.63 24.88
N ASN A 331 22.31 1.72 24.00
CA ASN A 331 23.19 0.82 23.25
C ASN A 331 24.11 1.61 22.31
N ASP A 332 23.56 2.56 21.56
CA ASP A 332 24.31 3.42 20.65
C ASP A 332 25.25 4.37 21.41
N TYR A 333 24.84 4.90 22.57
CA TYR A 333 25.68 5.74 23.43
C TYR A 333 26.86 4.97 24.03
N ARG A 334 26.65 3.73 24.47
CA ARG A 334 27.71 2.86 25.02
C ARG A 334 28.75 2.50 23.96
N LEU A 335 28.34 2.28 22.72
CA LEU A 335 29.25 2.03 21.59
C LEU A 335 29.98 3.31 21.13
N LYS A 336 29.35 4.49 21.26
CA LYS A 336 29.89 5.79 20.83
C LYS A 336 30.81 6.50 21.83
N ALA A 337 31.04 5.93 23.02
CA ALA A 337 32.14 6.33 23.91
C ALA A 337 33.54 6.22 23.26
N GLY A 338 33.64 5.73 22.02
CA GLY A 338 34.87 5.74 21.19
C GLY A 338 34.86 6.60 19.91
N ARG A 339 33.73 7.19 19.44
CA ARG A 339 33.65 8.13 18.28
C ARG A 339 32.20 8.53 17.99
N LEU A 340 31.93 9.85 17.90
CA LEU A 340 30.60 10.43 17.62
C LEU A 340 30.05 10.03 16.24
N GLY A 341 28.82 9.50 16.21
CA GLY A 341 28.10 9.16 14.98
C GLY A 341 26.58 9.31 15.06
N LEU A 342 26.03 10.19 15.91
CA LEU A 342 24.63 10.59 15.83
C LEU A 342 24.53 11.63 14.70
N ARG A 343 23.87 11.31 13.57
CA ARG A 343 23.59 12.32 12.54
C ARG A 343 22.22 12.95 12.81
N LEU A 344 22.30 14.12 13.41
CA LEU A 344 21.23 15.08 13.62
C LEU A 344 20.78 15.63 12.26
N LYS A 345 19.50 15.47 11.89
CA LYS A 345 18.91 16.28 10.81
C LYS A 345 18.50 17.61 11.43
N VAL A 346 19.10 18.69 10.95
CA VAL A 346 18.71 20.07 11.31
C VAL A 346 17.46 20.40 10.49
N ALA A 347 16.40 20.85 11.17
CA ALA A 347 15.22 21.41 10.53
C ALA A 347 15.49 22.82 10.03
#